data_AF-A0A7S1MX28-F1
#
_entry.id   AF-A0A7S1MX28-F1
#
_cell.length_a   1.000
_cell.length_b   1.000
_cell.length_c   1.000
_cell.angle_alpha   90.00
_cell.angle_beta   90.00
_cell.angle_gamma   90.00
#
_symmetry.space_group_name_H-M   'P 1'
#
loop_
_entity.id
_entity.type
_entity.pdbx_description
1 polymer ?
#
loop_
_entity_poly.entity_id
_entity_poly.type
_entity_poly.pdbx_seq_one_letter_code
_entity_poly.pdbx_strand_id
1 'polypeptide(L)'
;VDSAVRRLMPRGSELLRIVSINDVYELTRLPSLKTMLGQLRNGPHTTLCTVNGDFVAPSVLSGMDKGRGMVDVLNHVPVTHVCFGNHEADIGISNLKDRIEQFRGVWLNSNMPTLQHPKLKPYDVVTTPGGYRVGLLGLLLADRLAFRDGTFKGHKIAPVSESVREMAHHLRQHEKVDCVVPLTHQSLESDTELASAGIGLPLILGGHDHEVYCQ
;
A
#
# COMPACT_ATOMS: atom_id res chain seq x y z
N VAL A 1 -16.14 -8.82 -16.68
CA VAL A 1 -15.17 -7.69 -16.65
C VAL A 1 -13.95 -8.00 -17.53
N ASP A 2 -13.26 -9.11 -17.31
CA ASP A 2 -12.01 -9.47 -18.00
C ASP A 2 -12.14 -9.59 -19.52
N SER A 3 -13.26 -10.15 -20.00
CA SER A 3 -13.55 -10.30 -21.42
C SER A 3 -13.91 -8.98 -22.13
N ALA A 4 -14.30 -7.94 -21.39
CA ALA A 4 -14.56 -6.60 -21.93
C ALA A 4 -13.28 -5.77 -21.94
N VAL A 5 -12.49 -5.81 -20.86
CA VAL A 5 -11.18 -5.14 -20.77
C VAL A 5 -10.24 -5.67 -21.86
N ARG A 6 -10.14 -7.00 -22.02
CA ARG A 6 -9.27 -7.60 -23.06
C ARG A 6 -9.66 -7.22 -24.49
N ARG A 7 -10.92 -6.88 -24.77
CA ARG A 7 -11.35 -6.41 -26.11
C ARG A 7 -10.89 -4.99 -26.42
N LEU A 8 -10.63 -4.19 -25.40
CA LEU A 8 -10.16 -2.81 -25.52
C LEU A 8 -8.63 -2.71 -25.55
N MET A 9 -7.93 -3.77 -25.14
CA MET A 9 -6.47 -3.79 -25.12
C MET A 9 -5.89 -4.11 -26.50
N PRO A 10 -4.81 -3.44 -26.92
CA PRO A 10 -4.06 -3.81 -28.11
C PRO A 10 -3.62 -5.29 -28.08
N ARG A 11 -3.57 -5.94 -29.24
CA ARG A 11 -3.09 -7.33 -29.34
C ARG A 11 -1.67 -7.44 -28.78
N GLY A 12 -1.45 -8.42 -27.90
CA GLY A 12 -0.15 -8.63 -27.23
C GLY A 12 0.04 -7.86 -25.93
N SER A 13 -0.94 -7.05 -25.51
CA SER A 13 -0.87 -6.37 -24.21
C SER A 13 -1.03 -7.35 -23.05
N GLU A 14 -0.26 -7.13 -21.99
CA GLU A 14 -0.41 -7.83 -20.73
C GLU A 14 -1.25 -7.02 -19.74
N LEU A 15 -1.95 -7.73 -18.84
CA LEU A 15 -2.77 -7.13 -17.79
C LEU A 15 -2.09 -7.35 -16.42
N LEU A 16 -1.75 -6.27 -15.73
CA LEU A 16 -1.58 -6.26 -14.28
C LEU A 16 -2.87 -5.70 -13.66
N ARG A 17 -3.52 -6.47 -12.80
CA ARG A 17 -4.70 -6.03 -12.05
C ARG A 17 -4.30 -5.60 -10.66
N ILE A 18 -4.72 -4.41 -10.24
CA ILE A 18 -4.56 -3.93 -8.87
C ILE A 18 -5.94 -3.63 -8.31
N VAL A 19 -6.26 -4.22 -7.16
CA VAL A 19 -7.45 -3.91 -6.37
C VAL A 19 -6.97 -3.19 -5.12
N SER A 20 -7.17 -1.87 -5.07
CA SER A 20 -6.72 -1.04 -3.95
C SER A 20 -7.89 -0.72 -3.04
N ILE A 21 -7.65 -0.79 -1.72
CA ILE A 21 -8.50 -0.23 -0.68
C ILE A 21 -7.62 0.58 0.29
N ASN A 22 -8.22 1.42 1.11
CA ASN A 22 -7.56 2.19 2.15
C ASN A 22 -8.53 2.35 3.34
N ASP A 23 -8.03 2.82 4.47
CA ASP A 23 -8.85 3.33 5.58
C ASP A 23 -9.92 2.33 6.05
N VAL A 24 -9.49 1.08 6.27
CA VAL A 24 -10.37 -0.05 6.56
C VAL A 24 -10.60 -0.18 8.06
N TYR A 25 -11.67 0.41 8.56
CA TYR A 25 -11.98 0.38 10.00
C TYR A 25 -12.98 -0.70 10.40
N GLU A 26 -13.59 -1.37 9.44
CA GLU A 26 -14.61 -2.39 9.69
C GLU A 26 -14.30 -3.70 8.96
N LEU A 27 -14.62 -4.81 9.63
CA LEU A 27 -14.44 -6.15 9.08
C LEU A 27 -15.58 -6.56 8.14
N THR A 28 -16.70 -5.84 8.17
CA THR A 28 -17.99 -6.25 7.58
C THR A 28 -17.93 -6.48 6.07
N ARG A 29 -17.09 -5.74 5.35
CA ARG A 29 -16.95 -5.81 3.88
C ARG A 29 -15.83 -6.74 3.40
N LEU A 30 -14.93 -7.17 4.28
CA LEU A 30 -13.78 -8.01 3.92
C LEU A 30 -14.16 -9.39 3.34
N PRO A 31 -15.23 -10.08 3.78
CA PRO A 31 -15.70 -11.31 3.13
C PRO A 31 -16.13 -11.10 1.67
N SER A 32 -16.80 -9.98 1.38
CA SER A 32 -17.20 -9.62 0.01
C SER A 32 -15.98 -9.32 -0.85
N LEU A 33 -15.01 -8.58 -0.32
CA LEU A 33 -13.73 -8.32 -0.98
C LEU A 33 -12.99 -9.61 -1.30
N LYS A 34 -12.89 -10.55 -0.35
CA LYS A 34 -12.29 -11.88 -0.55
C LYS A 34 -12.95 -12.62 -1.70
N THR A 35 -14.28 -12.61 -1.75
CA THR A 35 -15.05 -13.28 -2.81
C THR A 35 -14.77 -12.66 -4.17
N MET A 36 -14.79 -11.33 -4.25
CA MET A 36 -14.47 -10.58 -5.48
C MET A 36 -13.04 -10.87 -5.95
N LEU A 37 -12.05 -10.83 -5.05
CA LEU A 37 -10.66 -11.15 -5.38
C LEU A 37 -10.51 -12.59 -5.87
N GLY A 38 -11.23 -13.54 -5.28
CA GLY A 38 -11.27 -14.93 -5.75
C GLY A 38 -11.77 -15.05 -7.19
N GLN A 39 -12.76 -14.25 -7.57
CA GLN A 39 -13.27 -14.21 -8.96
C GLN A 39 -12.27 -13.53 -9.92
N LEU A 40 -11.62 -12.45 -9.48
CA LEU A 40 -10.71 -11.64 -10.30
C LEU A 40 -9.34 -12.28 -10.54
N ARG A 41 -8.94 -13.25 -9.72
CA ARG A 41 -7.67 -13.98 -9.86
C ARG A 41 -7.71 -15.06 -10.95
N ASN A 42 -8.86 -15.33 -11.55
CA ASN A 42 -8.99 -16.32 -12.61
C ASN A 42 -8.51 -15.73 -13.95
N GLY A 43 -7.34 -16.16 -14.44
CA GLY A 43 -6.83 -15.81 -15.76
C GLY A 43 -5.31 -15.73 -15.82
N PRO A 44 -4.73 -15.60 -17.03
CA PRO A 44 -3.28 -15.46 -17.20
C PRO A 44 -2.86 -14.00 -16.97
N HIS A 45 -3.02 -13.51 -15.74
CA HIS A 45 -2.63 -12.16 -15.33
C HIS A 45 -2.28 -12.13 -13.84
N THR A 46 -1.41 -11.20 -13.45
CA THR A 46 -1.13 -10.95 -12.03
C THR A 46 -2.24 -10.10 -11.43
N THR A 47 -2.71 -10.47 -10.23
CA THR A 47 -3.65 -9.66 -9.43
C THR A 47 -3.01 -9.31 -8.10
N LEU A 48 -2.91 -8.02 -7.81
CA LEU A 48 -2.49 -7.47 -6.53
C LEU A 48 -3.70 -6.94 -5.78
N CYS A 49 -3.65 -7.03 -4.45
CA CYS A 49 -4.60 -6.35 -3.58
C CYS A 49 -3.84 -5.57 -2.54
N THR A 50 -4.07 -4.25 -2.48
CA THR A 50 -3.33 -3.34 -1.61
C THR A 50 -4.25 -2.73 -0.55
N VAL A 51 -3.70 -2.52 0.66
CA VAL A 51 -4.34 -1.69 1.71
C VAL A 51 -3.41 -0.52 2.03
N ASN A 52 -3.81 0.68 1.67
CA ASN A 52 -2.92 1.85 1.71
C ASN A 52 -3.05 2.58 3.05
N GLY A 53 -2.64 1.91 4.13
CA GLY A 53 -2.63 2.45 5.49
C GLY A 53 -3.97 2.41 6.21
N ASP A 54 -3.94 2.74 7.51
CA ASP A 54 -5.09 2.97 8.37
C ASP A 54 -6.07 1.78 8.38
N PHE A 55 -5.56 0.64 8.80
CA PHE A 55 -6.36 -0.58 8.97
C PHE A 55 -6.18 -1.20 10.35
N VAL A 56 -5.00 -1.06 10.96
CA VAL A 56 -4.74 -1.58 12.31
C VAL A 56 -5.55 -0.82 13.35
N ALA A 57 -5.76 0.47 13.13
CA ALA A 57 -6.54 1.41 13.94
C ALA A 57 -7.20 2.45 13.01
N PRO A 58 -8.20 3.23 13.47
CA PRO A 58 -8.67 3.39 14.85
C PRO A 58 -10.01 2.69 15.15
N SER A 59 -10.29 1.54 14.51
CA SER A 59 -11.55 0.80 14.74
C SER A 59 -11.84 0.54 16.23
N VAL A 60 -13.12 0.45 16.60
CA VAL A 60 -13.51 0.11 18.00
C VAL A 60 -12.83 -1.17 18.48
N LEU A 61 -12.76 -2.18 17.60
CA LEU A 61 -12.08 -3.46 17.87
C LEU A 61 -10.60 -3.26 18.15
N SER A 62 -9.92 -2.39 17.37
CA SER A 62 -8.50 -2.07 17.61
C SER A 62 -8.25 -1.46 18.99
N GLY A 63 -9.23 -0.73 19.54
CA GLY A 63 -9.19 -0.24 20.91
C GLY A 63 -9.04 -1.37 21.95
N MET A 64 -9.66 -2.52 21.69
CA MET A 64 -9.68 -3.69 22.56
C MET A 64 -8.50 -4.64 22.31
N ASP A 65 -8.20 -4.96 21.05
CA ASP A 65 -7.26 -6.03 20.67
C ASP A 65 -5.96 -5.53 20.00
N LYS A 66 -5.81 -4.21 19.86
CA LYS A 66 -4.66 -3.56 19.22
C LYS A 66 -4.44 -4.05 17.79
N GLY A 67 -5.54 -4.20 17.05
CA GLY A 67 -5.58 -4.53 15.62
C GLY A 67 -5.31 -6.01 15.31
N ARG A 68 -5.22 -6.88 16.33
CA ARG A 68 -4.91 -8.31 16.15
C ARG A 68 -5.94 -8.98 15.25
N GLY A 69 -7.22 -8.75 15.48
CA GLY A 69 -8.33 -9.31 14.73
C GLY A 69 -8.38 -8.79 13.29
N MET A 70 -8.08 -7.50 13.07
CA MET A 70 -7.99 -6.95 11.71
C MET A 70 -6.91 -7.69 10.90
N VAL A 71 -5.68 -7.76 11.41
CA VAL A 71 -4.59 -8.43 10.70
C VAL A 71 -4.89 -9.91 10.46
N ASP A 72 -5.53 -10.58 11.43
CA ASP A 72 -5.97 -11.97 11.27
C ASP A 72 -6.98 -12.14 10.12
N VAL A 73 -7.99 -11.28 10.04
CA VAL A 73 -8.97 -11.30 8.95
C VAL A 73 -8.32 -10.94 7.62
N LEU A 74 -7.45 -9.93 7.57
CA LEU A 74 -6.72 -9.56 6.36
C LEU A 74 -5.83 -10.69 5.86
N ASN A 75 -5.24 -11.51 6.74
CA ASN A 75 -4.51 -12.72 6.34
C ASN A 75 -5.39 -13.80 5.68
N HIS A 76 -6.71 -13.72 5.84
CA HIS A 76 -7.68 -14.57 5.15
C HIS A 76 -8.24 -13.95 3.87
N VAL A 77 -7.99 -12.66 3.63
CA VAL A 77 -8.22 -11.97 2.36
C VAL A 77 -6.90 -12.04 1.56
N PRO A 78 -6.89 -12.22 0.24
CA PRO A 78 -5.64 -12.29 -0.52
C PRO A 78 -5.03 -10.90 -0.74
N VAL A 79 -4.86 -10.12 0.33
CA VAL A 79 -4.09 -8.86 0.35
C VAL A 79 -2.63 -9.20 0.13
N THR A 80 -2.02 -8.54 -0.85
CA THR A 80 -0.63 -8.77 -1.22
C THR A 80 0.29 -7.75 -0.56
N HIS A 81 -0.10 -6.48 -0.51
CA HIS A 81 0.74 -5.40 0.02
C HIS A 81 -0.04 -4.46 0.92
N VAL A 82 0.65 -3.90 1.91
CA VAL A 82 0.13 -2.79 2.72
C VAL A 82 1.23 -1.75 2.92
N CYS A 83 0.86 -0.51 3.20
CA CYS A 83 1.75 0.50 3.77
C CYS A 83 1.24 0.97 5.13
N PHE A 84 2.03 1.80 5.81
CA PHE A 84 1.56 2.48 7.02
C PHE A 84 0.64 3.64 6.66
N GLY A 85 -0.40 3.83 7.46
CA GLY A 85 -1.10 5.08 7.67
C GLY A 85 -0.77 5.68 9.04
N ASN A 86 -1.32 6.85 9.34
CA ASN A 86 -1.01 7.55 10.59
C ASN A 86 -1.64 6.87 11.81
N HIS A 87 -2.78 6.21 11.66
CA HIS A 87 -3.46 5.54 12.76
C HIS A 87 -2.79 4.24 13.20
N GLU A 88 -1.87 3.65 12.43
CA GLU A 88 -1.00 2.60 12.97
C GLU A 88 -0.18 3.07 14.19
N ALA A 89 0.09 4.37 14.31
CA ALA A 89 0.73 4.97 15.48
C ALA A 89 -0.21 5.15 16.69
N ASP A 90 -1.50 4.84 16.59
CA ASP A 90 -2.41 4.94 17.74
C ASP A 90 -2.25 3.78 18.73
N ILE A 91 -1.73 2.64 18.29
CA ILE A 91 -1.42 1.52 19.17
C ILE A 91 0.03 1.60 19.69
N GLY A 92 0.32 0.86 20.77
CA GLY A 92 1.68 0.80 21.31
C GLY A 92 2.65 0.15 20.32
N ILE A 93 3.89 0.65 20.24
CA ILE A 93 4.90 0.19 19.27
C ILE A 93 5.17 -1.31 19.34
N SER A 94 5.12 -1.92 20.53
CA SER A 94 5.25 -3.38 20.67
C SER A 94 4.12 -4.12 19.94
N ASN A 95 2.87 -3.69 20.14
CA ASN A 95 1.73 -4.29 19.46
C ASN A 95 1.82 -4.10 17.95
N LEU A 96 2.26 -2.91 17.48
CA LEU A 96 2.43 -2.66 16.05
C LEU A 96 3.48 -3.60 15.45
N LYS A 97 4.61 -3.83 16.13
CA LYS A 97 5.62 -4.81 15.69
C LYS A 97 5.02 -6.22 15.59
N ASP A 98 4.23 -6.64 16.58
CA ASP A 98 3.54 -7.93 16.52
C ASP A 98 2.55 -8.00 15.34
N ARG A 99 1.86 -6.90 15.02
CA ARG A 99 0.96 -6.81 13.86
C ARG A 99 1.71 -6.91 12.53
N ILE A 100 2.87 -6.26 12.42
CA ILE A 100 3.73 -6.35 11.26
C ILE A 100 4.21 -7.80 11.05
N GLU A 101 4.65 -8.47 12.12
CA GLU A 101 5.11 -9.86 12.04
C GLU A 101 3.96 -10.86 11.79
N GLN A 102 2.75 -10.55 12.26
CA GLN A 102 1.56 -11.37 12.03
C GLN A 102 1.06 -11.30 10.58
N PHE A 103 1.25 -10.18 9.90
CA PHE A 103 0.77 -9.99 8.53
C PHE A 103 1.53 -10.88 7.54
N ARG A 104 0.81 -11.63 6.71
CA ARG A 104 1.38 -12.62 5.78
C ARG A 104 1.74 -12.05 4.41
N GLY A 105 1.24 -10.86 4.08
CA GLY A 105 1.61 -10.15 2.86
C GLY A 105 2.91 -9.36 3.04
N VAL A 106 3.16 -8.43 2.13
CA VAL A 106 4.31 -7.53 2.20
C VAL A 106 3.88 -6.21 2.82
N TRP A 107 4.49 -5.85 3.95
CA TRP A 107 4.35 -4.52 4.52
C TRP A 107 5.49 -3.63 4.01
N LEU A 108 5.17 -2.64 3.20
CA LEU A 108 6.12 -1.72 2.59
C LEU A 108 6.38 -0.52 3.49
N ASN A 109 7.66 -0.16 3.65
CA ASN A 109 8.11 1.01 4.39
C ASN A 109 9.27 1.70 3.67
N SER A 110 8.94 2.57 2.73
CA SER A 110 9.91 3.24 1.86
C SER A 110 10.50 4.50 2.45
N ASN A 111 9.84 5.15 3.42
CA ASN A 111 10.23 6.48 3.89
C ASN A 111 10.39 6.61 5.42
N MET A 112 10.34 5.52 6.19
CA MET A 112 10.61 5.55 7.63
C MET A 112 11.80 4.63 7.99
N PRO A 113 13.04 5.00 7.63
CA PRO A 113 14.23 4.14 7.75
C PRO A 113 14.64 3.86 9.21
N THR A 114 14.13 4.65 10.15
CA THR A 114 14.44 4.47 11.58
C THR A 114 13.65 3.32 12.22
N LEU A 115 12.58 2.82 11.59
CA LEU A 115 11.87 1.62 12.04
C LEU A 115 12.56 0.37 11.48
N GLN A 116 13.58 -0.11 12.22
CA GLN A 116 14.45 -1.20 11.77
C GLN A 116 13.97 -2.60 12.17
N HIS A 117 13.07 -2.70 13.16
CA HIS A 117 12.60 -3.96 13.72
C HIS A 117 11.07 -3.97 13.88
N PRO A 118 10.36 -4.97 13.32
CA PRO A 118 10.88 -6.01 12.43
C PRO A 118 11.42 -5.42 11.13
N LYS A 119 12.27 -6.19 10.41
CA LYS A 119 12.85 -5.72 9.15
C LYS A 119 11.77 -5.68 8.07
N LEU A 120 11.41 -4.47 7.66
CA LEU A 120 10.44 -4.21 6.60
C LEU A 120 11.12 -4.08 5.25
N LYS A 121 10.35 -4.35 4.19
CA LYS A 121 10.82 -4.13 2.82
C LYS A 121 10.63 -2.65 2.46
N PRO A 122 11.69 -1.95 2.01
CA PRO A 122 11.52 -0.58 1.51
C PRO A 122 10.81 -0.53 0.16
N TYR A 123 10.78 -1.63 -0.57
CA TYR A 123 10.08 -1.79 -1.83
C TYR A 123 9.84 -3.27 -2.11
N ASP A 124 8.97 -3.57 -3.07
CA ASP A 124 8.89 -4.90 -3.69
C ASP A 124 8.87 -4.75 -5.22
N VAL A 125 9.33 -5.78 -5.94
CA VAL A 125 9.27 -5.81 -7.41
C VAL A 125 8.40 -6.97 -7.84
N VAL A 126 7.28 -6.64 -8.49
CA VAL A 126 6.35 -7.64 -9.01
C VAL A 126 6.63 -7.83 -10.49
N THR A 127 6.91 -9.06 -10.89
CA THR A 127 7.05 -9.43 -12.30
C THR A 127 5.76 -10.03 -12.83
N THR A 128 5.25 -9.50 -13.93
CA THR A 128 4.08 -10.03 -14.63
C THR A 128 4.44 -11.29 -15.44
N PRO A 129 3.49 -12.18 -15.76
CA PRO A 129 3.73 -13.35 -16.62
C PRO A 129 4.49 -13.08 -17.94
N GLY A 130 4.31 -11.92 -18.56
CA GLY A 130 5.00 -11.47 -19.77
C GLY A 130 6.34 -10.77 -19.51
N GLY A 131 6.77 -10.67 -18.25
CA GLY A 131 8.11 -10.23 -17.87
C GLY A 131 8.25 -8.76 -17.48
N TYR A 132 7.16 -7.97 -17.49
CA TYR A 132 7.22 -6.58 -17.03
C TYR A 132 7.46 -6.53 -15.52
N ARG A 133 8.33 -5.64 -15.08
CA ARG A 133 8.74 -5.45 -13.68
C ARG A 133 8.15 -4.16 -13.13
N VAL A 134 7.28 -4.28 -12.15
CA VAL A 134 6.63 -3.14 -11.49
C VAL A 134 7.18 -2.98 -10.09
N GLY A 135 7.79 -1.83 -9.81
CA GLY A 135 8.27 -1.48 -8.48
C GLY A 135 7.14 -0.91 -7.61
N LEU A 136 6.98 -1.44 -6.40
CA LEU A 136 6.00 -0.97 -5.41
C LEU A 136 6.71 -0.30 -4.24
N LEU A 137 6.20 0.85 -3.83
CA LEU A 137 6.66 1.61 -2.67
C LEU A 137 5.52 1.75 -1.65
N GLY A 138 5.83 1.89 -0.36
CA GLY A 138 4.84 2.15 0.70
C GLY A 138 5.25 3.36 1.52
N LEU A 139 4.43 4.42 1.52
CA LEU A 139 4.82 5.74 2.00
C LEU A 139 3.78 6.34 2.93
N LEU A 140 4.27 6.92 4.02
CA LEU A 140 3.45 7.59 5.02
C LEU A 140 3.72 9.10 4.99
N LEU A 141 2.69 9.94 5.15
CA LEU A 141 2.86 11.38 5.26
C LEU A 141 3.84 11.77 6.38
N ALA A 142 4.67 12.78 6.11
CA ALA A 142 5.64 13.32 7.07
C ALA A 142 5.09 14.55 7.83
N ASP A 143 3.78 14.61 8.06
CA ASP A 143 3.15 15.68 8.82
C ASP A 143 3.12 15.34 10.31
N ARG A 144 3.73 16.20 11.14
CA ARG A 144 3.76 16.03 12.59
C ARG A 144 2.38 16.16 13.21
N LEU A 145 1.47 16.94 12.61
CA LEU A 145 0.12 17.13 13.13
C LEU A 145 -0.75 15.88 13.02
N ALA A 146 -0.38 14.94 12.14
CA ALA A 146 -1.05 13.65 12.00
C ALA A 146 -0.79 12.68 13.17
N PHE A 147 0.12 13.03 14.10
CA PHE A 147 0.55 12.14 15.18
C PHE A 147 0.37 12.78 16.56
N ARG A 148 -0.13 12.00 17.53
CA ARG A 148 -0.40 12.47 18.90
C ARG A 148 0.83 13.04 19.62
N ASP A 149 2.01 12.47 19.40
CA ASP A 149 3.29 12.93 19.97
C ASP A 149 4.16 13.68 18.94
N GLY A 150 3.59 13.99 17.76
CA GLY A 150 4.29 14.64 16.67
C GLY A 150 5.23 13.73 15.88
N THR A 151 5.23 12.41 16.14
CA THR A 151 6.09 11.40 15.50
C THR A 151 5.38 10.06 15.30
N PHE A 152 5.95 9.16 14.51
CA PHE A 152 5.53 7.75 14.50
C PHE A 152 6.22 6.98 15.62
N LYS A 153 5.80 7.18 16.87
CA LYS A 153 6.41 6.53 18.06
C LYS A 153 7.93 6.74 18.18
N GLY A 154 8.39 7.96 17.93
CA GLY A 154 9.80 8.34 17.95
C GLY A 154 10.56 8.06 16.64
N HIS A 155 9.90 7.47 15.63
CA HIS A 155 10.50 7.25 14.32
C HIS A 155 10.38 8.49 13.42
N LYS A 156 11.46 8.74 12.67
CA LYS A 156 11.53 9.81 11.66
C LYS A 156 10.98 9.29 10.33
N ILE A 157 10.09 10.07 9.75
CA ILE A 157 9.51 9.87 8.42
C ILE A 157 10.15 10.90 7.48
N ALA A 158 10.74 10.43 6.39
CA ALA A 158 11.29 11.26 5.33
C ALA A 158 10.16 11.78 4.40
N PRO A 159 10.32 12.97 3.79
CA PRO A 159 9.33 13.51 2.86
C PRO A 159 8.98 12.51 1.75
N VAL A 160 7.68 12.38 1.46
CA VAL A 160 7.17 11.41 0.49
C VAL A 160 7.74 11.67 -0.90
N SER A 161 7.67 12.91 -1.39
CA SER A 161 8.14 13.29 -2.73
C SER A 161 9.64 13.02 -2.96
N GLU A 162 10.47 13.30 -1.96
CA GLU A 162 11.91 13.01 -1.99
C GLU A 162 12.16 11.50 -2.03
N SER A 163 11.49 10.75 -1.15
CA SER A 163 11.61 9.30 -1.05
C SER A 163 11.18 8.60 -2.34
N VAL A 164 10.07 9.01 -2.96
CA VAL A 164 9.62 8.47 -4.25
C VAL A 164 10.64 8.76 -5.34
N ARG A 165 11.19 9.98 -5.40
CA ARG A 165 12.15 10.36 -6.43
C ARG A 165 13.42 9.52 -6.34
N GLU A 166 13.99 9.38 -5.15
CA GLU A 166 15.19 8.58 -4.90
C GLU A 166 14.93 7.10 -5.21
N MET A 167 13.87 6.53 -4.65
CA MET A 167 13.55 5.12 -4.81
C MET A 167 13.17 4.77 -6.25
N ALA A 168 12.43 5.64 -6.95
CA ALA A 168 12.08 5.41 -8.35
C ALA A 168 13.33 5.44 -9.24
N HIS A 169 14.29 6.34 -8.96
CA HIS A 169 15.58 6.33 -9.63
C HIS A 169 16.34 5.02 -9.35
N HIS A 170 16.46 4.62 -8.07
CA HIS A 170 17.12 3.39 -7.66
C HIS A 170 16.52 2.15 -8.34
N LEU A 171 15.19 2.00 -8.31
CA LEU A 171 14.50 0.85 -8.89
C LEU A 171 14.67 0.77 -10.41
N ARG A 172 14.65 1.89 -11.12
CA ARG A 172 14.89 1.89 -12.57
C ARG A 172 16.34 1.53 -12.91
N GLN A 173 17.30 2.05 -12.13
CA GLN A 173 18.73 1.84 -12.39
C GLN A 173 19.19 0.44 -12.02
N HIS A 174 18.80 -0.07 -10.85
CA HIS A 174 19.34 -1.31 -10.29
C HIS A 174 18.37 -2.48 -10.44
N GLU A 175 17.09 -2.24 -10.18
CA GLU A 175 16.05 -3.27 -10.32
C GLU A 175 15.43 -3.31 -11.72
N LYS A 176 15.86 -2.47 -12.66
CA LYS A 176 15.38 -2.48 -14.06
C LYS A 176 13.85 -2.57 -14.16
N VAL A 177 13.13 -1.85 -13.30
CA VAL A 177 11.67 -1.81 -13.34
C VAL A 177 11.19 -0.98 -14.53
N ASP A 178 10.11 -1.39 -15.15
CA ASP A 178 9.46 -0.68 -16.25
C ASP A 178 8.67 0.53 -15.73
N CYS A 179 8.09 0.39 -14.53
CA CYS A 179 7.39 1.48 -13.86
C CYS A 179 7.41 1.33 -12.33
N VAL A 180 7.02 2.41 -11.65
CA VAL A 180 6.96 2.49 -10.19
C VAL A 180 5.57 2.95 -9.78
N VAL A 181 4.91 2.20 -8.90
CA VAL A 181 3.57 2.49 -8.38
C VAL A 181 3.67 2.65 -6.86
N PRO A 182 3.61 3.88 -6.34
CA PRO A 182 3.59 4.10 -4.90
C PRO A 182 2.22 3.83 -4.28
N LEU A 183 2.22 3.18 -3.13
CA LEU A 183 1.12 3.12 -2.16
C LEU A 183 1.37 4.25 -1.15
N THR A 184 0.54 5.27 -1.17
CA THR A 184 0.69 6.47 -0.35
C THR A 184 -0.40 6.53 0.70
N HIS A 185 -0.05 7.07 1.86
CA HIS A 185 -0.99 7.47 2.88
C HIS A 185 -0.70 8.94 3.22
N GLN A 186 -1.17 9.83 2.35
CA GLN A 186 -1.08 11.28 2.42
C GLN A 186 -2.31 11.87 1.72
N SER A 187 -2.52 13.18 1.85
CA SER A 187 -3.68 13.82 1.23
C SER A 187 -3.67 13.74 -0.31
N LEU A 188 -4.86 13.76 -0.90
CA LEU A 188 -5.07 13.78 -2.34
C LEU A 188 -4.39 14.98 -3.00
N GLU A 189 -4.35 16.13 -2.32
CA GLU A 189 -3.59 17.29 -2.76
C GLU A 189 -2.09 16.96 -2.90
N SER A 190 -1.50 16.33 -1.89
CA SER A 190 -0.09 15.93 -1.92
C SER A 190 0.18 14.84 -2.97
N ASP A 191 -0.75 13.90 -3.17
CA ASP A 191 -0.68 12.91 -4.26
C ASP A 191 -0.79 13.55 -5.65
N THR A 192 -1.62 14.59 -5.79
CA THR A 192 -1.77 15.35 -7.05
C THR A 192 -0.51 16.14 -7.39
N GLU A 193 0.12 16.76 -6.39
CA GLU A 193 1.42 17.39 -6.52
C GLU A 193 2.51 16.38 -6.91
N LEU A 194 2.52 15.21 -6.25
CA LEU A 194 3.45 14.13 -6.55
C LEU A 194 3.30 13.62 -7.99
N ALA A 195 2.08 13.44 -8.47
CA ALA A 195 1.79 13.05 -9.85
C ALA A 195 2.32 14.09 -10.85
N SER A 196 2.22 15.38 -10.50
CA SER A 196 2.65 16.51 -11.32
C SER A 196 4.16 16.78 -11.26
N ALA A 197 4.90 16.14 -10.34
CA ALA A 197 6.32 16.38 -10.10
C ALA A 197 7.27 15.83 -11.20
N GLY A 198 6.73 15.24 -12.27
CA GLY A 198 7.51 14.77 -13.42
C GLY A 198 8.35 13.51 -13.15
N ILE A 199 8.03 12.73 -12.11
CA ILE A 199 8.77 11.51 -11.73
C ILE A 199 8.45 10.32 -12.66
N GLY A 200 7.36 10.39 -13.44
CA GLY A 200 6.93 9.35 -14.36
C GLY A 200 6.26 8.17 -13.63
N LEU A 201 5.26 8.47 -12.79
CA LEU A 201 4.47 7.48 -12.07
C LEU A 201 3.18 7.24 -12.87
N PRO A 202 2.89 6.01 -13.34
CA PRO A 202 1.68 5.74 -14.12
C PRO A 202 0.41 5.66 -13.26
N LEU A 203 0.57 5.44 -11.95
CA LEU A 203 -0.51 5.26 -10.99
C LEU A 203 0.01 5.55 -9.58
N ILE A 204 -0.77 6.24 -8.77
CA ILE A 204 -0.57 6.41 -7.32
C ILE A 204 -1.77 5.76 -6.62
N LEU A 205 -1.50 4.95 -5.61
CA LEU A 205 -2.52 4.27 -4.83
C LEU A 205 -2.63 4.96 -3.47
N GLY A 206 -3.54 5.94 -3.36
CA GLY A 206 -3.70 6.78 -2.17
C GLY A 206 -4.56 6.19 -1.05
N GLY A 207 -4.58 6.90 0.07
CA GLY A 207 -5.37 6.66 1.29
C GLY A 207 -5.55 7.99 2.04
N HIS A 208 -5.80 7.95 3.36
CA HIS A 208 -5.86 9.11 4.27
C HIS A 208 -7.13 9.97 4.18
N ASP A 209 -7.57 10.38 2.99
CA ASP A 209 -8.70 11.32 2.86
C ASP A 209 -10.09 10.65 3.01
N HIS A 210 -10.14 9.32 2.97
CA HIS A 210 -11.38 8.51 2.92
C HIS A 210 -12.30 8.84 1.72
N GLU A 211 -11.73 9.46 0.68
CA GLU A 211 -12.46 9.84 -0.52
C GLU A 211 -12.25 8.82 -1.65
N VAL A 212 -13.30 8.56 -2.42
CA VAL A 212 -13.19 7.80 -3.66
C VAL A 212 -12.81 8.76 -4.78
N TYR A 213 -11.54 8.71 -5.20
CA TYR A 213 -11.02 9.51 -6.30
C TYR A 213 -10.38 8.64 -7.38
N CYS A 214 -10.66 8.95 -8.65
CA CYS A 214 -10.05 8.30 -9.81
C CYS A 214 -9.96 9.32 -10.95
N GLN A 215 -8.74 9.63 -11.40
CA GLN A 215 -8.45 10.54 -12.51
C GLN A 215 -7.46 9.89 -13.49
#